data_AF-A0A2S6SFT1-F1
#
_entry.id   AF-A0A2S6SFT1-F1
#
_cell.length_a   1.000
_cell.length_b   1.000
_cell.length_c   1.000
_cell.angle_alpha   90.00
_cell.angle_beta   90.00
_cell.angle_gamma   90.00
#
_symmetry.space_group_name_H-M   'P 1'
#
loop_
_entity.id
_entity.type
_entity.pdbx_description
1 polymer ?
#
loop_
_entity_poly.entity_id
_entity_poly.type
_entity_poly.pdbx_seq_one_letter_code
_entity_poly.pdbx_strand_id
1 'polypeptide(L)'
;MSQIKKINIFILSIVSIAIRDLLIQYRKLVDIVSLLTFFIIVMLIFIFSIGPYDEKLKDIGVSIIWSILILSSTISTNKSLREDFDDGSFAVYQFAGLSYEFIAIIKIITSWILYQLPLIIFIPLTTIIFEMPIQKIYMLVVTMLIGSPILTVFSLIASAMMLTNKKNLTIGSLIILPISVPVIIFAVGAINADPEIYKAQLYILTSILLASFAIGPWIISSCIKISVKS
;
A
#
# COMPACT_ATOMS: atom_id res chain seq x y z
N MET A 1 -4.96 39.61 4.07
CA MET A 1 -4.75 39.26 2.63
C MET A 1 -3.43 38.53 2.35
N SER A 2 -2.32 38.85 3.03
CA SER A 2 -1.01 38.18 2.86
C SER A 2 -0.97 36.71 3.32
N GLN A 3 -1.58 36.36 4.46
CA GLN A 3 -1.58 34.98 4.98
C GLN A 3 -2.43 34.00 4.14
N ILE A 4 -3.56 34.45 3.60
CA ILE A 4 -4.44 33.63 2.73
C ILE A 4 -3.71 33.28 1.42
N LYS A 5 -2.91 34.21 0.86
CA LYS A 5 -2.06 33.94 -0.30
C LYS A 5 -0.97 32.90 0.00
N LYS A 6 -0.30 32.99 1.17
CA LYS A 6 0.70 32.00 1.59
C LYS A 6 0.08 30.59 1.75
N ILE A 7 -1.10 30.50 2.34
CA ILE A 7 -1.82 29.22 2.52
C ILE A 7 -2.22 28.62 1.16
N ASN A 8 -2.75 29.43 0.24
CA ASN A 8 -3.08 28.96 -1.12
C ASN A 8 -1.83 28.51 -1.90
N ILE A 9 -0.72 29.24 -1.80
CA ILE A 9 0.54 28.86 -2.47
C ILE A 9 1.06 27.53 -1.89
N PHE A 10 0.96 27.35 -0.57
CA PHE A 10 1.36 26.10 0.08
C PHE A 10 0.50 24.91 -0.37
N ILE A 11 -0.83 25.05 -0.37
CA ILE A 11 -1.75 24.01 -0.85
C ILE A 11 -1.50 23.69 -2.33
N LEU A 12 -1.32 24.71 -3.17
CA LEU A 12 -1.01 24.54 -4.59
C LEU A 12 0.31 23.79 -4.78
N SER A 13 1.34 24.10 -3.99
CA SER A 13 2.63 23.40 -4.06
C SER A 13 2.52 21.91 -3.70
N ILE A 14 1.73 21.56 -2.68
CA ILE A 14 1.46 20.17 -2.29
C ILE A 14 0.77 19.42 -3.43
N VAL A 15 -0.30 20.01 -3.98
CA VAL A 15 -1.06 19.39 -5.08
C VAL A 15 -0.19 19.26 -6.33
N SER A 16 0.60 20.28 -6.67
CA SER A 16 1.53 20.23 -7.81
C SER A 16 2.59 19.14 -7.64
N ILE A 17 3.09 18.94 -6.42
CA ILE A 17 4.09 17.90 -6.14
C ILE A 17 3.46 16.51 -6.17
N ALA A 18 2.25 16.34 -5.63
CA ALA A 18 1.51 15.09 -5.75
C ALA A 18 1.20 14.75 -7.22
N ILE A 19 0.73 15.72 -8.02
CA ILE A 19 0.50 15.54 -9.46
C ILE A 19 1.82 15.23 -10.19
N ARG A 20 2.90 15.93 -9.86
CA ARG A 20 4.22 15.68 -10.44
C ARG A 20 4.69 14.26 -10.13
N ASP A 21 4.59 13.83 -8.88
CA ASP A 21 5.01 12.50 -8.44
C ASP A 21 4.15 11.41 -9.12
N LEU A 22 2.83 11.62 -9.21
CA LEU A 22 1.93 10.77 -9.97
C LEU A 22 2.30 10.72 -11.46
N LEU A 23 2.61 11.85 -12.11
CA LEU A 23 2.97 11.89 -13.53
C LEU A 23 4.33 11.23 -13.79
N ILE A 24 5.31 11.42 -12.92
CA ILE A 24 6.62 10.80 -13.01
C ILE A 24 6.49 9.28 -12.87
N GLN A 25 5.75 8.82 -11.86
CA GLN A 25 5.56 7.39 -11.64
C GLN A 25 4.62 6.75 -12.67
N TYR A 26 3.61 7.47 -13.16
CA TYR A 26 2.75 6.99 -14.25
C TYR A 26 3.50 6.83 -15.57
N ARG A 27 4.49 7.69 -15.86
CA ARG A 27 5.41 7.50 -17.00
C ARG A 27 6.25 6.24 -16.86
N LYS A 28 6.42 5.71 -15.65
CA LYS A 28 6.95 4.37 -15.40
C LYS A 28 5.84 3.31 -15.50
N LEU A 29 5.12 3.27 -16.62
CA LEU A 29 4.13 2.21 -16.91
C LEU A 29 4.72 0.81 -16.73
N VAL A 30 6.02 0.67 -16.96
CA VAL A 30 6.80 -0.56 -16.72
C VAL A 30 6.65 -1.07 -15.28
N ASP A 31 6.61 -0.18 -14.27
CA ASP A 31 6.50 -0.59 -12.88
C ASP A 31 5.09 -1.09 -12.53
N ILE A 32 4.05 -0.45 -13.07
CA ILE A 32 2.66 -0.88 -12.90
C ILE A 32 2.44 -2.22 -13.62
N VAL A 33 2.95 -2.36 -14.85
CA VAL A 33 2.89 -3.62 -15.60
C VAL A 33 3.66 -4.72 -14.88
N SER A 34 4.84 -4.41 -14.33
CA SER A 34 5.64 -5.37 -13.57
C SER A 34 4.90 -5.83 -12.30
N LEU A 35 4.28 -4.91 -11.56
CA LEU A 35 3.45 -5.22 -10.40
C LEU A 35 2.27 -6.14 -10.76
N LEU A 36 1.50 -5.79 -11.79
CA LEU A 36 0.38 -6.61 -12.26
C LEU A 36 0.84 -7.98 -12.75
N THR A 37 1.96 -8.03 -13.47
CA THR A 37 2.56 -9.28 -13.97
C THR A 37 2.98 -10.18 -12.81
N PHE A 38 3.66 -9.63 -11.81
CA PHE A 38 4.04 -10.39 -10.61
C PHE A 38 2.80 -10.92 -9.87
N PHE A 39 1.78 -10.08 -9.69
CA PHE A 39 0.52 -10.49 -9.06
C PHE A 39 -0.16 -11.64 -9.81
N ILE A 40 -0.26 -11.55 -11.14
CA ILE A 40 -0.84 -12.60 -12.00
C ILE A 40 -0.02 -13.89 -11.94
N ILE A 41 1.31 -13.80 -12.06
CA ILE A 41 2.18 -14.98 -12.04
C ILE A 41 2.06 -15.72 -10.72
N VAL A 42 2.14 -15.02 -9.59
CA VAL A 42 2.04 -15.65 -8.27
C VAL A 42 0.66 -16.27 -8.07
N MET A 43 -0.41 -15.60 -8.52
CA MET A 43 -1.75 -16.14 -8.47
C MET A 43 -1.89 -17.43 -9.30
N LEU A 44 -1.37 -17.44 -10.53
CA LEU A 44 -1.37 -18.64 -11.38
C LEU A 44 -0.58 -19.78 -10.74
N ILE A 45 0.56 -19.48 -10.11
CA ILE A 45 1.33 -20.48 -9.35
C ILE A 45 0.45 -21.10 -8.27
N PHE A 46 -0.29 -20.31 -7.48
CA PHE A 46 -1.20 -20.86 -6.46
C PHE A 46 -2.33 -21.70 -7.05
N ILE A 47 -2.98 -21.22 -8.12
CA ILE A 47 -4.07 -21.94 -8.78
C ILE A 47 -3.57 -23.28 -9.34
N PHE A 48 -2.44 -23.30 -10.04
CA PHE A 48 -1.88 -24.53 -10.61
C PHE A 48 -1.27 -25.45 -9.54
N SER A 49 -0.78 -24.91 -8.42
CA SER A 49 -0.22 -25.73 -7.33
C SER A 49 -1.30 -26.47 -6.54
N ILE A 50 -2.46 -25.85 -6.34
CA ILE A 50 -3.60 -26.46 -5.62
C ILE A 50 -4.47 -27.27 -6.57
N GLY A 51 -4.66 -26.77 -7.80
CA GLY A 51 -5.59 -27.30 -8.78
C GLY A 51 -6.84 -26.40 -8.90
N PRO A 52 -7.28 -26.04 -10.12
CA PRO A 52 -8.37 -25.08 -10.32
C PRO A 52 -9.75 -25.59 -9.86
N TYR A 53 -9.93 -26.91 -9.72
CA TYR A 53 -11.20 -27.52 -9.35
C TYR A 53 -11.25 -27.98 -7.87
N ASP A 54 -10.23 -27.68 -7.07
CA ASP A 54 -10.23 -28.02 -5.65
C ASP A 54 -11.12 -27.02 -4.88
N GLU A 55 -12.09 -27.53 -4.11
CA GLU A 55 -12.95 -26.69 -3.26
C GLU A 55 -12.13 -25.86 -2.26
N LYS A 56 -10.95 -26.35 -1.83
CA LYS A 56 -10.04 -25.60 -0.96
C LYS A 56 -9.58 -24.28 -1.57
N LEU A 57 -9.55 -24.17 -2.90
CA LEU A 57 -9.18 -22.93 -3.59
C LEU A 57 -10.22 -21.83 -3.34
N LYS A 58 -11.51 -22.19 -3.18
CA LYS A 58 -12.59 -21.25 -2.87
C LYS A 58 -12.51 -20.72 -1.44
N ASP A 59 -12.06 -21.57 -0.51
CA ASP A 59 -11.92 -21.20 0.91
C ASP A 59 -10.67 -20.34 1.17
N ILE A 60 -9.54 -20.66 0.53
CA ILE A 60 -8.25 -20.00 0.79
C ILE A 60 -8.00 -18.84 -0.20
N GLY A 61 -8.76 -18.76 -1.30
CA GLY A 61 -8.58 -17.78 -2.38
C GLY A 61 -8.49 -16.33 -1.89
N VAL A 62 -9.35 -15.94 -0.95
CA VAL A 62 -9.32 -14.59 -0.33
C VAL A 62 -7.97 -14.31 0.34
N SER A 63 -7.49 -15.25 1.14
CA SER A 63 -6.21 -15.12 1.86
C SER A 63 -5.03 -15.06 0.89
N ILE A 64 -5.09 -15.81 -0.21
CA ILE A 64 -4.10 -15.77 -1.29
C ILE A 64 -4.07 -14.38 -1.91
N ILE A 65 -5.22 -13.82 -2.31
CA ILE A 65 -5.29 -12.49 -2.93
C ILE A 65 -4.70 -11.42 -1.99
N TRP A 66 -5.03 -11.45 -0.70
CA TRP A 66 -4.44 -10.53 0.29
C TRP A 66 -2.93 -10.70 0.47
N SER A 67 -2.44 -11.93 0.46
CA SER A 67 -1.01 -12.23 0.61
C SER A 67 -0.20 -11.76 -0.61
N ILE A 68 -0.73 -11.95 -1.82
CA ILE A 68 -0.07 -11.49 -3.04
C ILE A 68 -0.11 -9.96 -3.12
N LEU A 69 -1.21 -9.33 -2.67
CA LEU A 69 -1.33 -7.88 -2.63
C LEU A 69 -0.22 -7.25 -1.79
N ILE A 70 0.01 -7.75 -0.56
CA ILE A 70 1.06 -7.20 0.32
C ILE A 70 2.47 -7.43 -0.22
N LEU A 71 2.73 -8.60 -0.81
CA LEU A 71 4.03 -8.92 -1.39
C LEU A 71 4.34 -7.98 -2.56
N SER A 72 3.39 -7.85 -3.49
CA SER A 72 3.49 -6.95 -4.64
C SER A 72 3.73 -5.51 -4.19
N SER A 73 2.94 -5.02 -3.23
CA SER A 73 3.03 -3.63 -2.78
C SER A 73 4.33 -3.32 -2.06
N THR A 74 4.86 -4.25 -1.29
CA THR A 74 6.13 -4.07 -0.57
C THR A 74 7.31 -3.92 -1.54
N ILE A 75 7.33 -4.70 -2.61
CA ILE A 75 8.39 -4.61 -3.64
C ILE A 75 8.35 -3.23 -4.32
N SER A 76 7.16 -2.79 -4.76
CA SER A 76 7.03 -1.53 -5.51
C SER A 76 7.26 -0.29 -4.65
N THR A 77 6.79 -0.27 -3.41
CA THR A 77 7.03 0.84 -2.48
C THR A 77 8.49 0.97 -2.08
N ASN A 78 9.18 -0.17 -1.85
CA ASN A 78 10.62 -0.19 -1.60
C ASN A 78 11.40 0.41 -2.78
N LYS A 79 11.06 0.02 -4.01
CA LYS A 79 11.70 0.53 -5.21
C LYS A 79 11.48 2.03 -5.36
N SER A 80 10.23 2.49 -5.29
CA SER A 80 9.90 3.92 -5.43
C SER A 80 10.67 4.77 -4.43
N LEU A 81 10.60 4.44 -3.13
CA LEU A 81 11.20 5.27 -2.09
C LEU A 81 12.74 5.27 -2.18
N ARG A 82 13.33 4.17 -2.65
CA ARG A 82 14.76 4.05 -2.88
C ARG A 82 15.23 4.89 -4.07
N GLU A 83 14.50 4.87 -5.17
CA GLU A 83 14.80 5.72 -6.33
C GLU A 83 14.72 7.21 -5.96
N ASP A 84 13.69 7.62 -5.20
CA ASP A 84 13.58 9.00 -4.72
C ASP A 84 14.76 9.40 -3.81
N PHE A 85 15.29 8.45 -3.04
CA PHE A 85 16.44 8.66 -2.17
C PHE A 85 17.73 8.77 -2.98
N ASP A 86 17.97 7.84 -3.89
CA ASP A 86 19.19 7.77 -4.71
C ASP A 86 19.27 8.96 -5.70
N ASP A 87 18.12 9.45 -6.22
CA ASP A 87 18.04 10.64 -7.09
C ASP A 87 18.09 11.97 -6.32
N GLY A 88 18.17 11.95 -4.98
CA GLY A 88 18.24 13.15 -4.15
C GLY A 88 16.95 13.98 -4.11
N SER A 89 15.80 13.39 -4.49
CA SER A 89 14.51 14.09 -4.55
C SER A 89 14.08 14.67 -3.20
N PHE A 90 14.45 14.02 -2.09
CA PHE A 90 14.14 14.51 -0.74
C PHE A 90 14.82 15.85 -0.41
N ALA A 91 16.04 16.09 -0.90
CA ALA A 91 16.71 17.37 -0.73
C ALA A 91 15.97 18.48 -1.50
N VAL A 92 15.51 18.18 -2.73
CA VAL A 92 14.73 19.12 -3.54
C VAL A 92 13.41 19.49 -2.85
N TYR A 93 12.71 18.52 -2.25
CA TYR A 93 11.49 18.80 -1.50
C TYR A 93 11.75 19.67 -0.26
N GLN A 94 12.89 19.49 0.39
CA GLN A 94 13.30 20.34 1.52
C GLN A 94 13.59 21.78 1.08
N PHE A 95 14.28 21.98 -0.05
CA PHE A 95 14.50 23.31 -0.63
C PHE A 95 13.19 24.00 -1.04
N ALA A 96 12.17 23.21 -1.43
CA ALA A 96 10.82 23.71 -1.70
C ALA A 96 10.03 24.08 -0.43
N GLY A 97 10.58 23.86 0.77
CA GLY A 97 9.96 24.22 2.05
C GLY A 97 8.92 23.22 2.56
N LEU A 98 8.87 22.00 2.01
CA LEU A 98 8.00 20.94 2.53
C LEU A 98 8.60 20.29 3.77
N SER A 99 7.75 20.02 4.76
CA SER A 99 8.14 19.20 5.91
C SER A 99 8.14 17.71 5.52
N TYR A 100 8.97 16.91 6.19
CA TYR A 100 9.08 15.47 5.90
C TYR A 100 7.76 14.72 6.14
N GLU A 101 6.93 15.20 7.06
CA GLU A 101 5.59 14.64 7.33
C GLU A 101 4.68 14.80 6.12
N PHE A 102 4.68 15.96 5.45
CA PHE A 102 3.91 16.17 4.23
C PHE A 102 4.42 15.30 3.09
N ILE A 103 5.75 15.15 2.95
CA ILE A 103 6.34 14.25 1.96
C ILE A 103 5.86 12.81 2.20
N ALA A 104 5.84 12.36 3.46
CA ALA A 104 5.36 11.03 3.81
C ALA A 104 3.88 10.83 3.45
N ILE A 105 3.01 11.81 3.75
CA ILE A 105 1.58 11.76 3.37
C ILE A 105 1.42 11.66 1.85
N ILE A 106 2.14 12.49 1.10
CA ILE A 106 2.12 12.45 -0.37
C ILE A 106 2.53 11.05 -0.84
N LYS A 107 3.63 10.50 -0.32
CA LYS A 107 4.11 9.16 -0.72
C LYS A 107 3.14 8.05 -0.36
N ILE A 108 2.45 8.12 0.78
CA ILE A 108 1.38 7.16 1.12
C ILE A 108 0.28 7.20 0.07
N ILE A 109 -0.22 8.40 -0.26
CA ILE A 109 -1.32 8.57 -1.20
C ILE A 109 -0.91 8.16 -2.61
N THR A 110 0.24 8.64 -3.10
CA THR A 110 0.70 8.32 -4.47
C THR A 110 1.00 6.84 -4.61
N SER A 111 1.67 6.23 -3.64
CA SER A 111 1.94 4.78 -3.65
C SER A 111 0.66 3.94 -3.58
N TRP A 112 -0.33 4.36 -2.80
CA TRP A 112 -1.62 3.65 -2.74
C TRP A 112 -2.36 3.73 -4.08
N ILE A 113 -2.44 4.93 -4.67
CA ILE A 113 -3.10 5.15 -5.97
C ILE A 113 -2.40 4.38 -7.09
N LEU A 114 -1.06 4.31 -7.08
CA LEU A 114 -0.31 3.73 -8.20
C LEU A 114 -0.12 2.23 -8.10
N TYR A 115 -0.04 1.67 -6.88
CA TYR A 115 0.22 0.25 -6.70
C TYR A 115 -1.01 -0.52 -6.24
N GLN A 116 -1.77 -0.01 -5.27
CA GLN A 116 -2.92 -0.76 -4.75
C GLN A 116 -4.17 -0.58 -5.59
N LEU A 117 -4.47 0.64 -6.06
CA LEU A 117 -5.68 0.89 -6.83
C LEU A 117 -5.75 0.05 -8.12
N PRO A 118 -4.69 -0.09 -8.94
CA PRO A 118 -4.73 -0.94 -10.13
C PRO A 118 -4.95 -2.41 -9.79
N LEU A 119 -4.37 -2.90 -8.68
CA LEU A 119 -4.61 -4.26 -8.20
C LEU A 119 -6.06 -4.45 -7.79
N ILE A 120 -6.66 -3.47 -7.10
CA ILE A 120 -8.08 -3.52 -6.70
C ILE A 120 -9.01 -3.55 -7.92
N ILE A 121 -8.72 -2.73 -8.93
CA ILE A 121 -9.45 -2.73 -10.20
C ILE A 121 -9.32 -4.08 -10.91
N PHE A 122 -8.22 -4.80 -10.71
CA PHE A 122 -7.99 -6.12 -11.29
C PHE A 122 -8.71 -7.25 -10.55
N ILE A 123 -9.13 -7.06 -9.28
CA ILE A 123 -9.78 -8.09 -8.46
C ILE A 123 -10.97 -8.78 -9.15
N PRO A 124 -11.93 -8.06 -9.79
CA PRO A 124 -13.07 -8.72 -10.42
C PRO A 124 -12.65 -9.79 -11.44
N LEU A 125 -11.56 -9.55 -12.18
CA LEU A 125 -11.02 -10.54 -13.12
C LEU A 125 -10.53 -11.79 -12.39
N THR A 126 -9.90 -11.62 -11.23
CA THR A 126 -9.40 -12.73 -10.41
C THR A 126 -10.54 -13.54 -9.81
N THR A 127 -11.63 -12.88 -9.40
CA THR A 127 -12.76 -13.55 -8.76
C THR A 127 -13.55 -14.46 -9.71
N ILE A 128 -13.46 -14.22 -11.02
CA ILE A 128 -13.98 -15.12 -12.05
C ILE A 128 -13.21 -16.45 -12.02
N ILE A 129 -11.89 -16.39 -11.83
CA ILE A 129 -11.02 -17.57 -11.78
C ILE A 129 -11.27 -18.40 -10.51
N PHE A 130 -11.58 -17.74 -9.39
CA PHE A 130 -11.90 -18.39 -8.12
C PHE A 130 -13.38 -18.80 -7.96
N GLU A 131 -14.23 -18.55 -8.96
CA GLU A 131 -15.68 -18.81 -8.93
C GLU A 131 -16.38 -18.30 -7.65
N MET A 132 -16.05 -17.07 -7.23
CA MET A 132 -16.58 -16.52 -5.97
C MET A 132 -18.01 -15.97 -6.12
N PRO A 133 -18.87 -16.12 -5.11
CA PRO A 133 -20.20 -15.52 -5.11
C PRO A 133 -20.10 -13.99 -5.04
N ILE A 134 -21.02 -13.29 -5.73
CA ILE A 134 -21.00 -11.83 -5.89
C ILE A 134 -20.93 -11.06 -4.55
N GLN A 135 -21.56 -11.59 -3.50
CA GLN A 135 -21.57 -10.98 -2.18
C GLN A 135 -20.19 -11.00 -1.52
N LYS A 136 -19.41 -12.07 -1.72
CA LYS A 136 -18.01 -12.13 -1.27
C LYS A 136 -17.13 -11.18 -2.08
N ILE A 137 -17.39 -11.01 -3.39
CA ILE A 137 -16.66 -10.05 -4.24
C ILE A 137 -16.85 -8.63 -3.72
N TYR A 138 -18.09 -8.23 -3.43
CA TYR A 138 -18.38 -6.91 -2.86
C TYR A 138 -17.61 -6.68 -1.55
N MET A 139 -17.68 -7.66 -0.64
CA MET A 139 -17.02 -7.59 0.65
C MET A 139 -15.49 -7.56 0.53
N LEU A 140 -14.93 -8.29 -0.43
CA LEU A 140 -13.50 -8.27 -0.75
C LEU A 140 -13.05 -6.89 -1.21
N VAL A 141 -13.81 -6.25 -2.11
CA VAL A 141 -13.49 -4.89 -2.58
C VAL A 141 -13.57 -3.88 -1.43
N VAL A 142 -14.62 -3.93 -0.60
CA VAL A 142 -14.77 -3.02 0.55
C VAL A 142 -13.62 -3.18 1.55
N THR A 143 -13.30 -4.41 1.93
CA THR A 143 -12.19 -4.68 2.87
C THR A 143 -10.85 -4.30 2.26
N MET A 144 -10.64 -4.48 0.95
CA MET A 144 -9.41 -4.04 0.28
C MET A 144 -9.28 -2.53 0.19
N LEU A 145 -10.36 -1.79 -0.05
CA LEU A 145 -10.33 -0.33 -0.04
C LEU A 145 -9.95 0.22 1.34
N ILE A 146 -10.31 -0.47 2.42
CA ILE A 146 -9.98 -0.06 3.79
C ILE A 146 -8.61 -0.59 4.23
N GLY A 147 -8.27 -1.84 3.92
CA GLY A 147 -7.06 -2.50 4.41
C GLY A 147 -5.82 -2.26 3.53
N SER A 148 -5.96 -2.10 2.22
CA SER A 148 -4.80 -1.82 1.35
C SER A 148 -4.08 -0.50 1.67
N PRO A 149 -4.74 0.61 2.06
CA PRO A 149 -4.04 1.80 2.53
C PRO A 149 -3.24 1.53 3.82
N ILE A 150 -3.74 0.67 4.72
CA ILE A 150 -3.04 0.26 5.93
C ILE A 150 -1.73 -0.44 5.55
N LEU A 151 -1.83 -1.39 4.62
CA LEU A 151 -0.68 -2.13 4.11
C LEU A 151 0.31 -1.20 3.41
N THR A 152 -0.14 -0.20 2.65
CA THR A 152 0.74 0.80 2.03
C THR A 152 1.52 1.60 3.08
N VAL A 153 0.87 2.05 4.16
CA VAL A 153 1.54 2.74 5.26
C VAL A 153 2.60 1.84 5.89
N PHE A 154 2.24 0.59 6.18
CA PHE A 154 3.18 -0.36 6.76
C PHE A 154 4.36 -0.62 5.82
N SER A 155 4.11 -0.87 4.52
CA SER A 155 5.16 -1.12 3.53
C SER A 155 6.10 0.07 3.42
N LEU A 156 5.59 1.30 3.43
CA LEU A 156 6.42 2.51 3.39
C LEU A 156 7.23 2.72 4.67
N ILE A 157 6.71 2.37 5.85
CA ILE A 157 7.50 2.37 7.09
C ILE A 157 8.69 1.42 6.93
N ALA A 158 8.44 0.20 6.47
CA ALA A 158 9.49 -0.78 6.21
C ALA A 158 10.52 -0.28 5.18
N SER A 159 10.05 0.31 4.06
CA SER A 159 10.91 0.92 3.05
C SER A 159 11.79 2.03 3.62
N ALA A 160 11.22 2.93 4.41
CA ALA A 160 11.94 4.06 4.99
C ALA A 160 13.00 3.61 6.01
N MET A 161 12.73 2.55 6.77
CA MET A 161 13.71 1.94 7.67
C MET A 161 14.91 1.35 6.91
N MET A 162 14.69 0.78 5.71
CA MET A 162 15.76 0.26 4.87
C MET A 162 16.69 1.35 4.34
N LEU A 163 16.19 2.58 4.13
CA LEU A 163 17.01 3.72 3.69
C LEU A 163 18.05 4.13 4.75
N THR A 164 17.76 3.91 6.03
CA THR A 164 18.60 4.40 7.13
C THR A 164 19.94 3.67 7.25
N ASN A 165 20.06 2.42 6.78
CA ASN A 165 21.34 1.72 6.81
C ASN A 165 21.38 0.49 5.88
N LYS A 166 22.51 0.24 5.19
CA LYS A 166 22.67 -0.94 4.30
C LYS A 166 22.47 -2.29 5.02
N LYS A 167 22.74 -2.34 6.34
CA LYS A 167 22.53 -3.54 7.19
C LYS A 167 21.07 -3.75 7.63
N ASN A 168 20.22 -2.73 7.53
CA ASN A 168 18.81 -2.81 7.93
C ASN A 168 17.89 -3.40 6.85
N LEU A 169 18.45 -3.77 5.68
CA LEU A 169 17.70 -4.34 4.56
C LEU A 169 16.91 -5.61 4.96
N THR A 170 17.43 -6.39 5.90
CA THR A 170 16.80 -7.65 6.34
C THR A 170 15.75 -7.43 7.44
N ILE A 171 15.78 -6.31 8.17
CA ILE A 171 14.94 -6.09 9.35
C ILE A 171 13.61 -5.45 8.95
N GLY A 172 13.63 -4.45 8.07
CA GLY A 172 12.43 -3.72 7.65
C GLY A 172 11.39 -4.63 6.97
N SER A 173 11.82 -5.50 6.05
CA SER A 173 10.94 -6.45 5.35
C SER A 173 10.48 -7.63 6.20
N LEU A 174 11.12 -7.90 7.34
CA LEU A 174 10.69 -8.97 8.24
C LEU A 174 9.62 -8.49 9.22
N ILE A 175 9.66 -7.20 9.60
CA ILE A 175 8.68 -6.57 10.50
C ILE A 175 7.32 -6.37 9.79
N ILE A 176 7.31 -6.18 8.47
CA ILE A 176 6.07 -5.95 7.70
C ILE A 176 5.12 -7.14 7.75
N LEU A 177 5.67 -8.35 7.72
CA LEU A 177 4.90 -9.59 7.66
C LEU A 177 4.03 -9.76 8.92
N PRO A 178 4.57 -9.81 10.16
CA PRO A 178 3.77 -9.99 11.35
C PRO A 178 2.81 -8.82 11.61
N ILE A 179 3.18 -7.58 11.27
CA ILE A 179 2.30 -6.44 11.51
C ILE A 179 1.12 -6.37 10.54
N SER A 180 1.25 -7.03 9.37
CA SER A 180 0.15 -7.16 8.41
C SER A 180 -0.85 -8.26 8.78
N VAL A 181 -0.44 -9.24 9.58
CA VAL A 181 -1.30 -10.38 9.97
C VAL A 181 -2.64 -9.93 10.57
N PRO A 182 -2.70 -8.99 11.54
CA PRO A 182 -3.98 -8.51 12.06
C PRO A 182 -4.89 -7.92 10.97
N VAL A 183 -4.32 -7.15 10.04
CA VAL A 183 -5.08 -6.54 8.94
C VAL A 183 -5.70 -7.62 8.06
N ILE A 184 -4.91 -8.65 7.71
CA ILE A 184 -5.37 -9.78 6.92
C ILE A 184 -6.43 -10.57 7.69
N ILE A 185 -6.21 -10.87 8.97
CA ILE A 185 -7.18 -11.62 9.81
C ILE A 185 -8.54 -10.92 9.83
N PHE A 186 -8.57 -9.61 10.11
CA PHE A 186 -9.84 -8.87 10.17
C PHE A 186 -10.47 -8.67 8.78
N ALA A 187 -9.67 -8.49 7.73
CA ALA A 187 -10.18 -8.36 6.37
C ALA A 187 -10.79 -9.68 5.85
N VAL A 188 -10.06 -10.80 5.95
CA VAL A 188 -10.56 -12.13 5.57
C VAL A 188 -11.72 -12.54 6.47
N GLY A 189 -11.63 -12.25 7.77
CA GLY A 189 -12.71 -12.45 8.72
C GLY A 189 -14.00 -11.77 8.27
N ALA A 190 -13.92 -10.49 7.88
CA ALA A 190 -15.09 -9.71 7.43
C ALA A 190 -15.75 -10.27 6.18
N ILE A 191 -14.99 -10.94 5.31
CA ILE A 191 -15.53 -11.55 4.07
C ILE A 191 -16.27 -12.85 4.36
N ASN A 192 -15.83 -13.60 5.38
CA ASN A 192 -16.39 -14.90 5.74
C ASN A 192 -17.38 -14.85 6.93
N ALA A 193 -17.51 -13.71 7.60
CA ALA A 193 -18.38 -13.54 8.76
C ALA A 193 -19.86 -13.39 8.39
N ASP A 194 -20.70 -13.82 9.32
CA ASP A 194 -22.14 -13.63 9.23
C ASP A 194 -22.54 -12.14 9.26
N PRO A 195 -23.75 -11.79 8.76
CA PRO A 195 -24.27 -10.42 8.71
C PRO A 195 -24.17 -9.62 10.02
N GLU A 196 -24.18 -10.30 11.16
CA GLU A 196 -24.13 -9.68 12.48
C GLU A 196 -22.70 -9.31 12.91
N ILE A 197 -21.70 -10.07 12.46
CA ILE A 197 -20.32 -10.00 12.96
C ILE A 197 -19.43 -9.18 12.01
N TYR A 198 -19.70 -9.17 10.71
CA TYR A 198 -18.82 -8.51 9.74
C TYR A 198 -18.64 -7.01 10.01
N LYS A 199 -19.67 -6.33 10.55
CA LYS A 199 -19.60 -4.89 10.89
C LYS A 199 -18.55 -4.63 11.96
N ALA A 200 -18.45 -5.49 12.98
CA ALA A 200 -17.46 -5.35 14.03
C ALA A 200 -16.04 -5.48 13.47
N GLN A 201 -15.81 -6.43 12.56
CA GLN A 201 -14.51 -6.61 11.91
C GLN A 201 -14.15 -5.42 11.01
N LEU A 202 -15.12 -4.84 10.29
CA LEU A 202 -14.91 -3.59 9.55
C LEU A 202 -14.58 -2.41 10.47
N TYR A 203 -15.22 -2.29 11.64
CA TYR A 203 -14.89 -1.24 12.61
C TYR A 203 -13.48 -1.38 13.17
N ILE A 204 -13.01 -2.61 13.41
CA ILE A 204 -11.63 -2.85 13.82
C ILE A 204 -10.68 -2.47 12.68
N LEU A 205 -10.96 -2.89 11.45
CA LEU A 205 -10.12 -2.58 10.28
C LEU A 205 -10.02 -1.06 10.03
N THR A 206 -11.14 -0.35 10.13
CA THR A 206 -11.15 1.13 10.01
C THR A 206 -10.46 1.81 11.19
N SER A 207 -10.54 1.26 12.41
CA SER A 207 -9.78 1.78 13.56
C SER A 207 -8.28 1.65 13.34
N ILE A 208 -7.82 0.50 12.82
CA ILE A 208 -6.42 0.29 12.45
C ILE A 208 -6.01 1.28 11.35
N LEU A 209 -6.88 1.51 10.34
CA LEU A 209 -6.62 2.49 9.29
C LEU A 209 -6.39 3.89 9.86
N LEU A 210 -7.29 4.36 10.73
CA LEU A 210 -7.16 5.69 11.35
C LEU A 210 -5.89 5.79 12.19
N ALA A 211 -5.56 4.77 12.98
CA ALA A 211 -4.34 4.73 13.77
C ALA A 211 -3.08 4.76 12.87
N SER A 212 -3.08 3.99 11.79
CA SER A 212 -1.97 3.94 10.83
C SER A 212 -1.78 5.28 10.11
N PHE A 213 -2.86 5.97 9.71
CA PHE A 213 -2.73 7.30 9.12
C PHE A 213 -2.34 8.38 10.12
N ALA A 214 -2.72 8.23 11.40
CA ALA A 214 -2.33 9.16 12.44
C ALA A 214 -0.84 9.05 12.80
N ILE A 215 -0.29 7.83 12.86
CA ILE A 215 1.07 7.55 13.35
C ILE A 215 2.07 7.37 12.19
N GLY A 216 1.64 6.71 11.11
CA GLY A 216 2.50 6.28 10.00
C GLY A 216 3.32 7.40 9.36
N PRO A 217 2.71 8.56 9.00
CA PRO A 217 3.45 9.67 8.40
C PRO A 217 4.61 10.18 9.27
N TRP A 218 4.46 10.16 10.59
CA TRP A 218 5.49 10.62 11.53
C TRP A 218 6.66 9.64 11.63
N ILE A 219 6.37 8.34 11.56
CA ILE A 219 7.41 7.31 11.55
C ILE A 219 8.20 7.40 10.25
N ILE A 220 7.51 7.43 9.11
CA ILE A 220 8.12 7.52 7.78
C ILE A 220 8.97 8.80 7.67
N SER A 221 8.45 9.95 8.09
CA SER A 221 9.16 11.22 8.04
C SER A 221 10.45 11.20 8.87
N SER A 222 10.39 10.59 10.06
CA SER A 222 11.54 10.45 10.94
C SER A 222 12.63 9.58 10.31
N CYS A 223 12.26 8.45 9.72
CA CYS A 223 13.20 7.57 9.02
C CYS A 223 13.88 8.29 7.83
N ILE A 224 13.11 8.98 6.99
CA ILE A 224 13.65 9.74 5.84
C ILE A 224 14.59 10.86 6.33
N LYS A 225 14.22 11.56 7.40
CA LYS A 225 15.05 12.64 7.96
C LYS A 225 16.38 12.13 8.51
N ILE A 226 16.41 10.92 9.08
CA ILE A 226 17.65 10.29 9.56
C ILE A 226 18.50 9.86 8.36
N SER A 227 17.90 9.21 7.35
CA SER A 227 18.64 8.70 6.18
C SER A 227 19.26 9.80 5.32
N VAL A 228 18.62 10.98 5.23
CA VAL A 228 19.19 12.13 4.49
C VAL A 228 20.36 12.78 5.23
N LYS A 229 20.46 12.60 6.56
CA LYS A 229 21.53 13.18 7.38
C LYS A 229 22.75 12.27 7.55
N SER A 230 22.59 10.97 7.33
CA SER A 230 23.63 9.94 7.46
C SER A 230 24.50 9.86 6.22
#